data_AF-A0A158B831-F1
#
_entry.id   AF-A0A158B831-F1
#
_cell.length_a   1.000
_cell.length_b   1.000
_cell.length_c   1.000
_cell.angle_alpha   90.00
_cell.angle_beta   90.00
_cell.angle_gamma   90.00
#
_symmetry.space_group_name_H-M   'P 1'
#
loop_
_entity.id
_entity.type
_entity.pdbx_description
1 polymer ?
#
loop_
_entity_poly.entity_id
_entity_poly.type
_entity_poly.pdbx_seq_one_letter_code
_entity_poly.pdbx_strand_id
1 'polypeptide(L)'
;MDNNRLSKSKILSGIQCHKRLWLETHRRDLAVVSPASQHIFRMGHLFGAKARELMGPGELIRHERDIRRSLADTPAALERASTAGTTVYEAAFSYQDVVSRADAFSPYLGGWHMTEFKASTTSKEYFYLDCAIQTWVAEGAGYPVTKVTLAYINNAFIYPGNGAYSGLLQTEDVTGKVSDLKVSLDGLVEELRAMLAQPEPRIRTGEQCSKPYECPFIAYCRSNEPPNPEFPVEVFRQPLARLLRQIGYRDARGVPEMYLKDAREQRVLRSLDAPAVSVDAVDRSLLRAMPYPRHFLDFETVSSPVPMWAGTRPYQSVPFQFSCHTETETEPGILVHNEFMDVSGNSPAKEFARRLIETVGTKGVIVVYSSFEQGRIEDLCKLVPEYRQELRDIASRLFDLLPVVRRAYYHPTLQGSYSLERLAPTACPDLNYSDLNAVMDGGAAQRAWWELSSPDTPPARHRQLVDDLLRYCHVDTLSLAAVYRAMEHGRAVTLVELGERPTHTSNVIFSATRHV
;
A
#
# COMPACT_ATOMS: atom_id res chain seq x y z
N MET A 1 -17.69 2.44 30.91
CA MET A 1 -18.53 2.49 29.68
C MET A 1 -18.68 1.06 29.21
N ASP A 2 -19.90 0.60 28.91
CA ASP A 2 -20.11 -0.80 28.49
C ASP A 2 -19.23 -1.13 27.29
N ASN A 3 -18.25 -2.00 27.53
CA ASN A 3 -17.25 -2.38 26.53
C ASN A 3 -17.91 -3.08 25.32
N ASN A 4 -19.15 -3.57 25.52
CA ASN A 4 -19.95 -4.33 24.57
C ASN A 4 -20.76 -3.48 23.57
N ARG A 5 -20.76 -2.15 23.68
CA ARG A 5 -21.45 -1.29 22.69
C ARG A 5 -20.95 -1.57 21.27
N LEU A 6 -21.87 -1.77 20.33
CA LEU A 6 -21.56 -1.94 18.92
C LEU A 6 -21.46 -0.57 18.22
N SER A 7 -20.61 -0.51 17.20
CA SER A 7 -20.48 0.63 16.31
C SER A 7 -20.46 0.13 14.88
N LYS A 8 -20.63 1.05 13.90
CA LYS A 8 -20.44 0.76 12.48
C LYS A 8 -19.20 -0.11 12.20
N SER A 9 -18.03 0.33 12.67
CA SER A 9 -16.76 -0.38 12.46
C SER A 9 -16.75 -1.75 13.12
N LYS A 10 -17.31 -1.89 14.34
CA LYS A 10 -17.41 -3.19 15.03
C LYS A 10 -18.33 -4.17 14.29
N ILE A 11 -19.46 -3.70 13.78
CA ILE A 11 -20.38 -4.55 12.99
C ILE A 11 -19.65 -5.05 11.74
N LEU A 12 -18.95 -4.17 11.01
CA LEU A 12 -18.12 -4.55 9.86
C LEU A 12 -17.01 -5.54 10.24
N SER A 13 -16.35 -5.36 11.39
CA SER A 13 -15.38 -6.33 11.92
C SER A 13 -16.01 -7.69 12.19
N GLY A 14 -17.24 -7.72 12.70
CA GLY A 14 -18.01 -8.94 12.96
C GLY A 14 -18.36 -9.69 11.68
N ILE A 15 -18.86 -8.97 10.68
CA ILE A 15 -19.12 -9.51 9.33
C ILE A 15 -17.86 -10.10 8.71
N GLN A 16 -16.71 -9.42 8.88
CA GLN A 16 -15.44 -9.95 8.41
C GLN A 16 -15.02 -11.20 9.18
N CYS A 17 -15.12 -11.19 10.52
CA CYS A 17 -14.77 -12.31 11.38
C CYS A 17 -15.33 -12.10 12.80
N HIS A 18 -16.19 -13.01 13.28
CA HIS A 18 -16.70 -12.98 14.66
C HIS A 18 -15.58 -12.95 15.72
N LYS A 19 -14.50 -13.70 15.50
CA LYS A 19 -13.33 -13.70 16.39
C LYS A 19 -12.65 -12.32 16.44
N ARG A 20 -12.58 -11.60 15.32
CA ARG A 20 -12.05 -10.23 15.27
C ARG A 20 -12.91 -9.30 16.14
N LEU A 21 -14.22 -9.29 15.96
CA LEU A 21 -15.13 -8.47 16.77
C LEU A 21 -15.03 -8.81 18.27
N TRP A 22 -14.95 -10.10 18.60
CA TRP A 22 -14.78 -10.54 19.99
C TRP A 22 -13.49 -9.98 20.60
N LEU A 23 -12.36 -10.09 19.89
CA LEU A 23 -11.07 -9.56 20.35
C LEU A 23 -11.06 -8.02 20.42
N GLU A 24 -11.68 -7.33 19.46
CA GLU A 24 -11.88 -5.87 19.49
C GLU A 24 -12.74 -5.41 20.67
N THR A 25 -13.51 -6.30 21.28
CA THR A 25 -14.40 -5.97 22.40
C THR A 25 -13.75 -6.34 23.74
N HIS A 26 -13.21 -7.56 23.83
CA HIS A 26 -12.76 -8.15 25.10
C HIS A 26 -11.25 -8.12 25.31
N ARG A 27 -10.45 -8.05 24.25
CA ARG A 27 -8.97 -8.17 24.29
C ARG A 27 -8.28 -7.18 23.34
N ARG A 28 -8.67 -5.91 23.41
CA ARG A 28 -8.09 -4.83 22.58
C ARG A 28 -6.58 -4.68 22.75
N ASP A 29 -6.06 -5.08 23.92
CA ASP A 29 -4.63 -5.12 24.23
C ASP A 29 -3.82 -5.98 23.25
N LEU A 30 -4.46 -6.95 22.60
CA LEU A 30 -3.82 -7.84 21.62
C LEU A 30 -3.78 -7.28 20.19
N ALA A 31 -4.39 -6.10 19.95
CA ALA A 31 -4.43 -5.50 18.64
C ALA A 31 -3.06 -4.92 18.26
N VAL A 32 -2.54 -5.33 17.11
CA VAL A 32 -1.34 -4.75 16.50
C VAL A 32 -1.76 -4.07 15.20
N VAL A 33 -1.70 -2.73 15.17
CA VAL A 33 -2.00 -1.96 13.97
C VAL A 33 -0.69 -1.71 13.21
N SER A 34 -0.59 -2.27 12.02
CA SER A 34 0.58 -2.11 11.16
C SER A 34 0.77 -0.63 10.74
N PRO A 35 2.02 -0.16 10.54
CA PRO A 35 2.26 1.16 9.96
C PRO A 35 1.55 1.37 8.61
N ALA A 36 1.39 0.32 7.82
CA ALA A 36 0.64 0.33 6.57
C ALA A 36 -0.86 0.64 6.81
N SER A 37 -1.49 -0.02 7.78
CA SER A 37 -2.88 0.26 8.17
C SER A 37 -3.06 1.71 8.67
N GLN A 38 -2.12 2.22 9.47
CA GLN A 38 -2.14 3.62 9.92
C GLN A 38 -2.03 4.61 8.75
N HIS A 39 -1.19 4.30 7.76
CA HIS A 39 -1.06 5.11 6.56
C HIS A 39 -2.37 5.15 5.74
N ILE A 40 -3.04 4.01 5.58
CA ILE A 40 -4.37 3.95 4.93
C ILE A 40 -5.38 4.84 5.67
N PHE A 41 -5.41 4.82 7.00
CA PHE A 41 -6.28 5.72 7.77
C PHE A 41 -5.93 7.19 7.54
N ARG A 42 -4.65 7.55 7.53
CA ARG A 42 -4.19 8.92 7.22
C ARG A 42 -4.66 9.37 5.84
N MET A 43 -4.51 8.52 4.82
CA MET A 43 -4.99 8.80 3.46
C MET A 43 -6.52 8.95 3.42
N GLY A 44 -7.24 8.14 4.20
CA GLY A 44 -8.69 8.27 4.41
C GLY A 44 -9.08 9.62 4.99
N HIS A 45 -8.41 10.08 6.05
CA HIS A 45 -8.66 11.38 6.67
C HIS A 45 -8.32 12.55 5.74
N LEU A 46 -7.20 12.47 5.02
CA LEU A 46 -6.80 13.48 4.03
C LEU A 46 -7.87 13.65 2.96
N PHE A 47 -8.35 12.53 2.39
CA PHE A 47 -9.43 12.55 1.41
C PHE A 47 -10.75 13.04 2.02
N GLY A 48 -11.13 12.56 3.20
CA GLY A 48 -12.37 12.97 3.88
C GLY A 48 -12.43 14.47 4.15
N ALA A 49 -11.31 15.06 4.61
CA ALA A 49 -11.20 16.50 4.78
C ALA A 49 -11.40 17.26 3.46
N LYS A 50 -10.74 16.83 2.39
CA LYS A 50 -10.90 17.43 1.05
C LYS A 50 -12.31 17.24 0.49
N ALA A 51 -12.93 16.09 0.73
CA ALA A 51 -14.28 15.80 0.28
C ALA A 51 -15.30 16.74 0.95
N ARG A 52 -15.16 17.01 2.26
CA ARG A 52 -15.98 18.00 2.96
C ARG A 52 -15.83 19.40 2.36
N GLU A 53 -14.61 19.84 2.07
CA GLU A 53 -14.38 21.14 1.43
C GLU A 53 -15.08 21.24 0.07
N LEU A 54 -15.05 20.17 -0.72
CA LEU A 54 -15.68 20.10 -2.05
C LEU A 54 -17.21 20.02 -2.00
N MET A 55 -17.77 19.42 -0.96
CA MET A 55 -19.22 19.35 -0.74
C MET A 55 -19.81 20.69 -0.30
N GLY A 56 -18.97 21.63 0.15
CA GLY A 56 -19.37 23.00 0.46
C GLY A 56 -19.59 23.26 1.95
N PRO A 57 -20.17 24.42 2.31
CA PRO A 57 -20.30 24.86 3.69
C PRO A 57 -21.22 23.92 4.50
N GLY A 58 -20.88 23.73 5.77
CA GLY A 58 -21.65 22.90 6.68
C GLY A 58 -21.11 22.95 8.11
N GLU A 59 -21.91 22.47 9.05
CA GLU A 59 -21.53 22.37 10.46
C GLU A 59 -20.84 21.03 10.73
N LEU A 60 -19.61 21.04 11.25
CA LEU A 60 -18.87 19.82 11.62
C LEU A 60 -19.04 19.51 13.11
N ILE A 61 -19.46 18.29 13.46
CA ILE A 61 -19.54 17.82 14.84
C ILE A 61 -18.14 17.43 15.35
N ARG A 62 -17.42 18.38 15.97
CA ARG A 62 -15.97 18.30 16.28
C ARG A 62 -15.55 17.35 17.42
N HIS A 63 -16.41 16.45 17.86
CA HIS A 63 -16.18 15.62 19.06
C HIS A 63 -15.73 14.19 18.73
N GLU A 64 -14.65 14.04 17.95
CA GLU A 64 -14.19 12.75 17.43
C GLU A 64 -14.03 11.66 18.51
N ARG A 65 -13.51 12.01 19.69
CA ARG A 65 -13.27 11.04 20.78
C ARG A 65 -14.41 10.93 21.80
N ASP A 66 -15.37 11.85 21.77
CA ASP A 66 -16.49 11.88 22.72
C ASP A 66 -17.81 11.66 21.98
N ILE A 67 -18.14 10.39 21.76
CA ILE A 67 -19.38 10.00 21.10
C ILE A 67 -20.63 10.50 21.84
N ARG A 68 -20.59 10.60 23.18
CA ARG A 68 -21.75 11.07 23.95
C ARG A 68 -22.05 12.52 23.62
N ARG A 69 -21.00 13.35 23.56
CA ARG A 69 -21.12 14.74 23.16
C ARG A 69 -21.51 14.89 21.70
N SER A 70 -20.95 14.09 20.78
CA SER A 70 -21.39 14.08 19.38
C SER A 70 -22.89 13.80 19.26
N LEU A 71 -23.41 12.81 20.00
CA LEU A 71 -24.83 12.45 19.99
C LEU A 71 -25.71 13.57 20.57
N ALA A 72 -25.23 14.27 21.60
CA ALA A 72 -25.96 15.37 22.22
C ALA A 72 -26.05 16.61 21.31
N ASP A 73 -24.97 16.92 20.58
CA ASP A 73 -24.88 18.12 19.73
C ASP A 73 -25.57 17.94 18.37
N THR A 74 -25.65 16.70 17.87
CA THR A 74 -26.18 16.39 16.52
C THR A 74 -27.62 16.88 16.30
N PRO A 75 -28.61 16.66 17.20
CA PRO A 75 -29.99 17.11 16.97
C PRO A 75 -30.11 18.61 16.71
N ALA A 76 -29.43 19.44 17.49
CA ALA A 76 -29.48 20.89 17.34
C ALA A 76 -28.79 21.36 16.04
N ALA A 77 -27.71 20.69 15.63
CA ALA A 77 -27.06 20.96 14.35
C ALA A 77 -27.97 20.60 13.17
N LEU A 78 -28.67 19.47 13.25
CA LEU A 78 -29.62 19.03 12.23
C LEU A 78 -30.83 19.97 12.12
N GLU A 79 -31.36 20.50 13.23
CA GLU A 79 -32.44 21.50 13.18
C GLU A 79 -32.01 22.79 12.45
N ARG A 80 -30.80 23.29 12.74
CA ARG A 80 -30.22 24.42 12.03
C ARG A 80 -30.03 24.12 10.54
N ALA A 81 -29.48 22.95 10.24
CA ALA A 81 -29.23 22.51 8.86
C ALA A 81 -30.53 22.35 8.06
N SER A 82 -31.59 21.82 8.66
CA SER A 82 -32.92 21.71 8.05
C SER A 82 -33.50 23.07 7.68
N THR A 83 -33.25 24.08 8.51
CA THR A 83 -33.72 25.46 8.27
C THR A 83 -32.90 26.16 7.19
N ALA A 84 -31.57 25.99 7.23
CA ALA A 84 -30.63 26.68 6.35
C ALA A 84 -30.39 25.96 5.01
N GLY A 85 -30.83 24.71 4.87
CA GLY A 85 -30.53 23.86 3.71
C GLY A 85 -29.04 23.51 3.61
N THR A 86 -28.35 23.37 4.74
CA THR A 86 -26.90 23.11 4.79
C THR A 86 -26.60 21.67 5.22
N THR A 87 -25.32 21.27 5.09
CA THR A 87 -24.85 19.94 5.49
C THR A 87 -24.37 19.93 6.94
N VAL A 88 -24.66 18.85 7.67
CA VAL A 88 -23.96 18.50 8.91
C VAL A 88 -22.94 17.41 8.60
N TYR A 89 -21.68 17.68 8.91
CA TYR A 89 -20.58 16.73 8.75
C TYR A 89 -20.33 15.97 10.05
N GLU A 90 -20.05 14.67 9.92
CA GLU A 90 -19.79 13.75 11.05
C GLU A 90 -20.95 13.68 12.06
N ALA A 91 -22.19 13.85 11.59
CA ALA A 91 -23.41 13.74 12.40
C ALA A 91 -23.48 12.36 13.06
N ALA A 92 -23.66 12.33 14.39
CA ALA A 92 -23.67 11.11 15.17
C ALA A 92 -25.09 10.65 15.51
N PHE A 93 -25.35 9.36 15.31
CA PHE A 93 -26.64 8.74 15.57
C PHE A 93 -26.48 7.52 16.47
N SER A 94 -27.54 7.20 17.22
CA SER A 94 -27.61 5.95 17.96
C SER A 94 -29.00 5.33 17.88
N TYR A 95 -29.04 4.03 17.66
CA TYR A 95 -30.25 3.23 17.61
C TYR A 95 -29.95 1.86 18.20
N GLN A 96 -30.80 1.38 19.11
CA GLN A 96 -30.61 0.14 19.86
C GLN A 96 -29.20 0.01 20.47
N ASP A 97 -28.56 1.06 21.01
CA ASP A 97 -27.16 1.01 21.50
C ASP A 97 -26.10 0.63 20.43
N VAL A 98 -26.42 0.80 19.14
CA VAL A 98 -25.44 0.90 18.06
C VAL A 98 -25.16 2.37 17.81
N VAL A 99 -23.89 2.75 17.61
CA VAL A 99 -23.50 4.12 17.25
C VAL A 99 -22.87 4.20 15.87
N SER A 100 -23.24 5.25 15.12
CA SER A 100 -22.65 5.56 13.81
C SER A 100 -22.44 7.07 13.64
N ARG A 101 -21.51 7.44 12.77
CA ARG A 101 -21.30 8.82 12.33
C ARG A 101 -21.33 8.88 10.81
N ALA A 102 -22.27 9.65 10.27
CA ALA A 102 -22.39 9.91 8.84
C ALA A 102 -21.39 10.97 8.41
N ASP A 103 -20.63 10.72 7.34
CA ASP A 103 -19.63 11.67 6.84
C ASP A 103 -20.27 13.01 6.47
N ALA A 104 -21.40 12.99 5.75
CA ALA A 104 -22.21 14.15 5.44
C ALA A 104 -23.72 13.81 5.48
N PHE A 105 -24.51 14.70 6.07
CA PHE A 105 -25.94 14.53 6.26
C PHE A 105 -26.66 15.86 5.99
N SER A 106 -27.55 15.90 5.01
CA SER A 106 -28.22 17.15 4.58
C SER A 106 -29.72 16.93 4.32
N PRO A 107 -30.55 17.99 4.41
CA PRO A 107 -31.98 17.88 4.13
C PRO A 107 -32.26 17.51 2.67
N TYR A 108 -33.19 16.58 2.44
CA TYR A 108 -33.55 16.13 1.09
C TYR A 108 -34.95 15.54 1.00
N LEU A 109 -35.79 16.09 0.11
CA LEU A 109 -37.13 15.59 -0.26
C LEU A 109 -37.94 15.01 0.92
N GLY A 110 -38.25 15.83 1.92
CA GLY A 110 -39.07 15.40 3.07
C GLY A 110 -38.36 14.47 4.06
N GLY A 111 -37.06 14.26 3.90
CA GLY A 111 -36.20 13.54 4.82
C GLY A 111 -34.75 14.00 4.69
N TRP A 112 -33.82 13.05 4.69
CA TRP A 112 -32.39 13.32 4.70
C TRP A 112 -31.63 12.61 3.57
N HIS A 113 -30.59 13.28 3.09
CA HIS A 113 -29.58 12.73 2.19
C HIS A 113 -28.31 12.45 2.99
N MET A 114 -27.96 11.17 3.06
CA MET A 114 -26.69 10.72 3.65
C MET A 114 -25.66 10.49 2.55
N THR A 115 -24.47 11.07 2.71
CA THR A 115 -23.32 10.81 1.83
C THR A 115 -22.17 10.19 2.61
N GLU A 116 -21.66 9.05 2.13
CA GLU A 116 -20.47 8.38 2.67
C GLU A 116 -19.27 8.61 1.76
N PHE A 117 -18.13 9.01 2.33
CA PHE A 117 -16.89 9.24 1.61
C PHE A 117 -15.99 8.00 1.63
N LYS A 118 -15.48 7.59 0.47
CA LYS A 118 -14.48 6.53 0.36
C LYS A 118 -13.25 7.00 -0.39
N ALA A 119 -12.08 6.92 0.28
CA ALA A 119 -10.77 7.14 -0.32
C ALA A 119 -10.37 5.98 -1.25
N SER A 120 -11.23 5.67 -2.22
CA SER A 120 -11.12 4.58 -3.18
C SER A 120 -11.44 5.12 -4.57
N THR A 121 -10.79 4.60 -5.59
CA THR A 121 -11.04 4.95 -7.00
C THR A 121 -12.16 4.12 -7.64
N THR A 122 -12.68 3.14 -6.90
CA THR A 122 -13.73 2.23 -7.33
C THR A 122 -14.69 1.99 -6.18
N SER A 123 -15.97 1.76 -6.49
CA SER A 123 -16.93 1.26 -5.50
C SER A 123 -16.71 -0.23 -5.26
N LYS A 124 -17.05 -0.68 -4.05
CA LYS A 124 -16.86 -2.06 -3.57
C LYS A 124 -18.11 -2.47 -2.81
N GLU A 125 -18.51 -3.74 -2.91
CA GLU A 125 -19.78 -4.20 -2.33
C GLU A 125 -19.91 -3.93 -0.82
N TYR A 126 -18.82 -4.11 -0.08
CA TYR A 126 -18.82 -3.86 1.37
C TYR A 126 -18.97 -2.37 1.74
N PHE A 127 -18.83 -1.42 0.79
CA PHE A 127 -19.19 -0.02 1.02
C PHE A 127 -20.70 0.18 1.13
N TYR A 128 -21.50 -0.62 0.42
CA TYR A 128 -22.97 -0.55 0.53
C TYR A 128 -23.42 -1.01 1.91
N LEU A 129 -22.74 -2.00 2.49
CA LEU A 129 -23.00 -2.46 3.85
C LEU A 129 -22.62 -1.41 4.90
N ASP A 130 -21.53 -0.68 4.69
CA ASP A 130 -21.18 0.48 5.50
C ASP A 130 -22.34 1.49 5.49
N CYS A 131 -22.77 1.95 4.32
CA CYS A 131 -23.91 2.85 4.17
C CYS A 131 -25.19 2.30 4.81
N ALA A 132 -25.50 1.01 4.62
CA ALA A 132 -26.70 0.39 5.18
C ALA A 132 -26.74 0.45 6.70
N ILE A 133 -25.62 0.15 7.37
CA ILE A 133 -25.53 0.25 8.84
C ILE A 133 -25.79 1.68 9.29
N GLN A 134 -25.18 2.68 8.64
CA GLN A 134 -25.37 4.07 9.05
C GLN A 134 -26.80 4.55 8.82
N THR A 135 -27.39 4.22 7.66
CA THR A 135 -28.76 4.55 7.34
C THR A 135 -29.73 3.92 8.34
N TRP A 136 -29.55 2.64 8.68
CA TRP A 136 -30.37 1.96 9.69
C TRP A 136 -30.26 2.62 11.06
N VAL A 137 -29.06 3.01 11.50
CA VAL A 137 -28.89 3.75 12.77
C VAL A 137 -29.56 5.12 12.72
N ALA A 138 -29.40 5.89 11.63
CA ALA A 138 -29.97 7.23 11.50
C ALA A 138 -31.51 7.20 11.47
N GLU A 139 -32.10 6.29 10.70
CA GLU A 139 -33.54 6.13 10.62
C GLU A 139 -34.14 5.65 11.94
N GLY A 140 -33.50 4.67 12.60
CA GLY A 140 -33.92 4.21 13.93
C GLY A 140 -33.77 5.29 15.01
N ALA A 141 -32.90 6.28 14.80
CA ALA A 141 -32.80 7.47 15.65
C ALA A 141 -33.85 8.56 15.33
N GLY A 142 -34.76 8.32 14.37
CA GLY A 142 -35.85 9.23 14.00
C GLY A 142 -35.55 10.15 12.83
N TYR A 143 -34.46 9.93 12.08
CA TYR A 143 -34.07 10.75 10.92
C TYR A 143 -34.27 9.95 9.62
N PRO A 144 -35.44 10.05 8.95
CA PRO A 144 -35.73 9.27 7.76
C PRO A 144 -34.80 9.64 6.60
N VAL A 145 -34.01 8.68 6.12
CA VAL A 145 -33.06 8.88 5.03
C VAL A 145 -33.72 8.51 3.70
N THR A 146 -33.96 9.50 2.86
CA THR A 146 -34.64 9.33 1.57
C THR A 146 -33.65 9.20 0.40
N LYS A 147 -32.38 9.54 0.63
CA LYS A 147 -31.31 9.37 -0.35
C LYS A 147 -30.01 8.96 0.30
N VAL A 148 -29.31 8.02 -0.34
CA VAL A 148 -27.97 7.61 0.05
C VAL A 148 -27.02 7.72 -1.14
N THR A 149 -25.90 8.42 -0.94
CA THR A 149 -24.87 8.57 -1.96
C THR A 149 -23.54 8.07 -1.44
N LEU A 150 -22.86 7.28 -2.26
CA LEU A 150 -21.46 6.96 -2.07
C LEU A 150 -20.64 7.96 -2.88
N ALA A 151 -19.79 8.75 -2.23
CA ALA A 151 -18.84 9.63 -2.91
C ALA A 151 -17.42 9.09 -2.77
N TYR A 152 -16.73 8.96 -3.89
CA TYR A 152 -15.39 8.36 -3.94
C TYR A 152 -14.52 9.08 -4.99
N ILE A 153 -13.26 8.68 -5.08
CA ILE A 153 -12.27 9.37 -5.89
C ILE A 153 -12.52 9.11 -7.38
N ASN A 154 -12.66 10.18 -8.16
CA ASN A 154 -12.61 10.11 -9.62
C ASN A 154 -11.16 9.88 -10.08
N ASN A 155 -10.87 8.66 -10.55
CA ASN A 155 -9.50 8.30 -10.96
C ASN A 155 -9.02 8.96 -12.27
N ALA A 156 -9.93 9.57 -13.03
CA ALA A 156 -9.64 10.31 -14.25
C ALA A 156 -9.37 11.79 -13.98
N PHE A 157 -9.57 12.25 -12.74
CA PHE A 157 -9.25 13.61 -12.35
C PHE A 157 -7.75 13.88 -12.50
N ILE A 158 -7.40 14.93 -13.25
CA ILE A 158 -6.04 15.46 -13.34
C ILE A 158 -6.05 16.81 -12.63
N TYR A 159 -5.21 16.94 -11.61
CA TYR A 159 -5.15 18.15 -10.82
C TYR A 159 -4.55 19.31 -11.62
N PRO A 160 -5.28 20.41 -11.87
CA PRO A 160 -4.75 21.55 -12.62
C PRO A 160 -3.79 22.42 -11.80
N GLY A 161 -3.71 22.24 -10.48
CA GLY A 161 -2.95 23.12 -9.57
C GLY A 161 -3.82 24.14 -8.84
N ASN A 162 -3.18 25.06 -8.11
CA ASN A 162 -3.80 26.23 -7.48
C ASN A 162 -5.02 25.94 -6.57
N GLY A 163 -5.03 24.79 -5.91
CA GLY A 163 -6.14 24.37 -5.04
C GLY A 163 -7.43 23.97 -5.76
N ALA A 164 -7.45 23.91 -7.10
CA ALA A 164 -8.66 23.58 -7.86
C ALA A 164 -8.90 22.06 -7.92
N TYR A 165 -9.70 21.55 -6.99
CA TYR A 165 -10.06 20.13 -6.86
C TYR A 165 -11.48 19.79 -7.37
N SER A 166 -12.13 20.72 -8.09
CA SER A 166 -13.44 20.44 -8.71
C SER A 166 -13.32 19.28 -9.69
N GLY A 167 -14.16 18.25 -9.51
CA GLY A 167 -14.11 17.00 -10.29
C GLY A 167 -13.31 15.86 -9.64
N LEU A 168 -12.68 16.08 -8.48
CA LEU A 168 -12.02 15.00 -7.71
C LEU A 168 -13.04 13.98 -7.16
N LEU A 169 -14.25 14.42 -6.81
CA LEU A 169 -15.30 13.54 -6.31
C LEU A 169 -16.16 13.00 -7.46
N GLN A 170 -16.36 11.68 -7.45
CA GLN A 170 -17.39 10.98 -8.19
C GLN A 170 -18.45 10.47 -7.21
N THR A 171 -19.72 10.48 -7.62
CA THR A 171 -20.84 10.02 -6.78
C THR A 171 -21.63 8.89 -7.44
N GLU A 172 -22.14 7.98 -6.62
CA GLU A 172 -23.04 6.89 -6.99
C GLU A 172 -24.26 6.94 -6.06
N ASP A 173 -25.48 6.96 -6.64
CA ASP A 173 -26.70 6.78 -5.86
C ASP A 173 -26.85 5.30 -5.49
N VAL A 174 -26.85 5.01 -4.19
CA VAL A 174 -26.88 3.65 -3.65
C VAL A 174 -28.13 3.39 -2.84
N THR A 175 -29.14 4.26 -2.92
CA THR A 175 -30.35 4.22 -2.09
C THR A 175 -31.08 2.87 -2.16
N GLY A 176 -31.25 2.32 -3.37
CA GLY A 176 -31.87 1.01 -3.58
C GLY A 176 -31.06 -0.13 -2.95
N LYS A 177 -29.75 -0.21 -3.25
CA LYS A 177 -28.83 -1.23 -2.71
C LYS A 177 -28.79 -1.22 -1.18
N VAL A 178 -28.81 -0.03 -0.58
CA VAL A 178 -28.85 0.16 0.86
C VAL A 178 -30.16 -0.33 1.47
N SER A 179 -31.29 -0.04 0.82
CA SER A 179 -32.61 -0.46 1.30
C SER A 179 -32.72 -1.98 1.43
N ASP A 180 -32.20 -2.73 0.45
CA ASP A 180 -32.22 -4.20 0.48
C ASP A 180 -31.37 -4.77 1.62
N LEU A 181 -30.15 -4.23 1.82
CA LEU A 181 -29.23 -4.70 2.87
C LEU A 181 -29.75 -4.43 4.28
N LYS A 182 -30.46 -3.31 4.48
CA LYS A 182 -30.98 -2.90 5.79
C LYS A 182 -31.95 -3.90 6.41
N VAL A 183 -32.71 -4.64 5.59
CA VAL A 183 -33.71 -5.61 6.07
C VAL A 183 -33.12 -6.66 7.00
N SER A 184 -31.83 -7.00 6.81
CA SER A 184 -31.13 -8.01 7.60
C SER A 184 -30.40 -7.47 8.85
N LEU A 185 -30.34 -6.15 9.04
CA LEU A 185 -29.45 -5.55 10.04
C LEU A 185 -29.88 -5.78 11.49
N ASP A 186 -31.19 -5.76 11.79
CA ASP A 186 -31.66 -6.07 13.14
C ASP A 186 -31.25 -7.49 13.56
N GLY A 187 -31.45 -8.47 12.67
CA GLY A 187 -31.05 -9.86 12.92
C GLY A 187 -29.54 -10.03 13.06
N LEU A 188 -28.77 -9.37 12.20
CA LEU A 188 -27.30 -9.38 12.29
C LEU A 188 -26.79 -8.76 13.59
N VAL A 189 -27.35 -7.62 14.01
CA VAL A 189 -26.94 -6.95 15.26
C VAL A 189 -27.20 -7.84 16.47
N GLU A 190 -28.36 -8.51 16.52
CA GLU A 190 -28.67 -9.47 17.58
C GLU A 190 -27.76 -10.71 17.54
N GLU A 191 -27.45 -11.25 16.36
CA GLU A 191 -26.48 -12.34 16.22
C GLU A 191 -25.10 -11.94 16.76
N LEU A 192 -24.60 -10.76 16.38
CA LEU A 192 -23.30 -10.26 16.83
C LEU A 192 -23.27 -10.03 18.35
N ARG A 193 -24.38 -9.56 18.94
CA ARG A 193 -24.51 -9.42 20.40
C ARG A 193 -24.50 -10.77 21.11
N ALA A 194 -25.30 -11.72 20.62
CA ALA A 194 -25.34 -13.05 21.17
C ALA A 194 -23.95 -13.71 21.12
N MET A 195 -23.25 -13.54 19.99
CA MET A 195 -21.86 -14.00 19.82
C MET A 195 -20.90 -13.32 20.81
N LEU A 196 -21.01 -12.00 21.01
CA LEU A 196 -20.15 -11.26 21.95
C LEU A 196 -20.32 -11.71 23.41
N ALA A 197 -21.47 -12.26 23.78
CA ALA A 197 -21.72 -12.81 25.12
C ALA A 197 -21.12 -14.22 25.32
N GLN A 198 -20.67 -14.88 24.26
CA GLN A 198 -20.03 -16.20 24.32
C GLN A 198 -18.51 -16.09 24.52
N PRO A 199 -17.83 -17.21 24.88
CA PRO A 199 -16.37 -17.28 24.85
C PRO A 199 -15.77 -16.99 23.47
N GLU A 200 -14.46 -16.74 23.41
CA GLU A 200 -13.73 -16.46 22.16
C GLU A 200 -14.07 -17.47 21.04
N PRO A 201 -14.59 -17.03 19.88
CA PRO A 201 -14.93 -17.92 18.78
C PRO A 201 -13.71 -18.70 18.27
N ARG A 202 -13.88 -20.01 18.06
CA ARG A 202 -12.84 -20.91 17.53
C ARG A 202 -12.73 -20.82 16.00
N ILE A 203 -12.17 -19.71 15.51
CA ILE A 203 -11.94 -19.45 14.08
C ILE A 203 -10.44 -19.51 13.79
N ARG A 204 -10.04 -20.32 12.80
CA ARG A 204 -8.67 -20.34 12.27
C ARG A 204 -8.46 -19.18 11.31
N THR A 205 -7.24 -18.70 11.26
CA THR A 205 -6.79 -17.69 10.30
C THR A 205 -6.91 -18.18 8.86
N GLY A 206 -7.15 -17.23 7.95
CA GLY A 206 -7.47 -17.50 6.55
C GLY A 206 -7.64 -16.20 5.76
N GLU A 207 -8.31 -16.27 4.60
CA GLU A 207 -8.50 -15.11 3.72
C GLU A 207 -9.19 -13.93 4.44
N GLN A 208 -10.08 -14.21 5.40
CA GLN A 208 -10.79 -13.23 6.21
C GLN A 208 -9.86 -12.37 7.10
N CYS A 209 -8.61 -12.79 7.30
CA CYS A 209 -7.63 -11.99 8.04
C CYS A 209 -7.03 -10.86 7.20
N SER A 210 -7.21 -10.89 5.88
CA SER A 210 -6.67 -9.92 4.91
C SER A 210 -7.73 -9.20 4.08
N LYS A 211 -8.98 -9.69 4.10
CA LYS A 211 -10.08 -9.18 3.28
C LYS A 211 -11.32 -8.90 4.15
N PRO A 212 -12.04 -7.78 3.92
CA PRO A 212 -11.67 -6.65 3.06
C PRO A 212 -10.54 -5.78 3.66
N TYR A 213 -10.25 -5.93 4.95
CA TYR A 213 -9.19 -5.19 5.65
C TYR A 213 -8.23 -6.14 6.36
N GLU A 214 -7.00 -5.69 6.57
CA GLU A 214 -6.03 -6.38 7.43
C GLU A 214 -6.59 -6.49 8.86
N CYS A 215 -6.53 -7.68 9.44
CA CYS A 215 -6.99 -7.93 10.80
C CYS A 215 -5.87 -7.62 11.80
N PRO A 216 -6.06 -6.68 12.76
CA PRO A 216 -5.02 -6.32 13.73
C PRO A 216 -4.73 -7.44 14.75
N PHE A 217 -5.51 -8.53 14.76
CA PHE A 217 -5.32 -9.66 15.66
C PHE A 217 -4.72 -10.89 14.98
N ILE A 218 -4.29 -10.78 13.71
CA ILE A 218 -3.74 -11.92 12.97
C ILE A 218 -2.54 -12.55 13.69
N ALA A 219 -1.66 -11.73 14.30
CA ALA A 219 -0.51 -12.22 15.06
C ALA A 219 -0.93 -13.09 16.25
N TYR A 220 -1.89 -12.62 17.06
CA TYR A 220 -2.47 -13.41 18.16
C TYR A 220 -3.11 -14.69 17.64
N CYS A 221 -3.94 -14.61 16.60
CA CYS A 221 -4.63 -15.78 16.07
C CYS A 221 -3.63 -16.82 15.52
N ARG A 222 -2.58 -16.39 14.82
CA ARG A 222 -1.50 -17.25 14.30
C ARG A 222 -0.69 -17.89 15.42
N SER A 223 -0.42 -17.17 16.51
CA SER A 223 0.33 -17.73 17.65
C SER A 223 -0.38 -18.90 18.35
N ASN A 224 -1.70 -19.01 18.16
CA ASN A 224 -2.53 -20.09 18.69
C ASN A 224 -2.70 -21.26 17.70
N GLU A 225 -2.05 -21.21 16.54
CA GLU A 225 -2.08 -22.27 15.53
C GLU A 225 -0.75 -23.04 15.52
N PRO A 226 -0.76 -24.30 15.03
CA PRO A 226 0.49 -25.01 14.77
C PRO A 226 1.39 -24.18 13.84
N PRO A 227 2.72 -24.24 14.02
CA PRO A 227 3.64 -23.53 13.15
C PRO A 227 3.41 -23.93 11.69
N ASN A 228 3.64 -22.98 10.78
CA ASN A 228 3.62 -23.28 9.36
C ASN A 228 4.67 -24.35 9.05
N PRO A 229 4.38 -25.26 8.10
CA PRO A 229 5.40 -26.15 7.58
C PRO A 229 6.55 -25.33 6.99
N GLU A 230 7.74 -25.94 6.95
CA GLU A 230 8.95 -25.30 6.43
C GLU A 230 8.78 -24.84 4.97
N PHE A 231 8.13 -25.65 4.15
CA PHE A 231 7.78 -25.33 2.76
C PHE A 231 6.27 -25.39 2.57
N PRO A 232 5.51 -24.32 2.86
CA PRO A 232 4.06 -24.34 2.68
C PRO A 232 3.68 -24.56 1.21
N VAL A 233 2.55 -25.21 0.94
CA VAL A 233 2.06 -25.41 -0.46
C VAL A 233 1.87 -24.10 -1.24
N GLU A 234 1.86 -22.94 -0.56
CA GLU A 234 1.94 -21.58 -1.12
C GLU A 234 3.21 -21.29 -1.94
N VAL A 235 4.25 -22.12 -1.85
CA VAL A 235 5.40 -22.02 -2.78
C VAL A 235 4.97 -22.27 -4.24
N PHE A 236 3.86 -22.99 -4.44
CA PHE A 236 3.24 -23.18 -5.74
C PHE A 236 2.28 -22.04 -6.09
N ARG A 237 2.03 -21.83 -7.40
CA ARG A 237 1.09 -20.78 -7.84
C ARG A 237 -0.35 -21.14 -7.50
N GLN A 238 -1.19 -20.12 -7.41
CA GLN A 238 -2.64 -20.31 -7.50
C GLN A 238 -3.02 -20.70 -8.94
N PRO A 239 -4.03 -21.58 -9.14
CA PRO A 239 -4.92 -22.16 -8.14
C PRO A 239 -4.40 -23.46 -7.48
N LEU A 240 -3.23 -23.98 -7.88
CA LEU A 240 -2.70 -25.26 -7.40
C LEU A 240 -2.51 -25.28 -5.87
N ALA A 241 -1.90 -24.24 -5.29
CA ALA A 241 -1.70 -24.15 -3.83
C ALA A 241 -3.02 -24.29 -3.05
N ARG A 242 -4.11 -23.63 -3.52
CA ARG A 242 -5.43 -23.75 -2.92
C ARG A 242 -5.98 -25.18 -3.02
N LEU A 243 -5.87 -25.80 -4.20
CA LEU A 243 -6.31 -27.18 -4.40
C LEU A 243 -5.56 -28.15 -3.48
N LEU A 244 -4.23 -28.07 -3.44
CA LEU A 244 -3.37 -28.91 -2.60
C LEU A 244 -3.75 -28.80 -1.12
N ARG A 245 -4.00 -27.59 -0.64
CA ARG A 245 -4.49 -27.35 0.72
C ARG A 245 -5.86 -27.98 0.97
N GLN A 246 -6.79 -27.85 0.02
CA GLN A 246 -8.14 -28.42 0.15
C GLN A 246 -8.12 -29.95 0.22
N ILE A 247 -7.21 -30.60 -0.52
CA ILE A 247 -7.05 -32.07 -0.49
C ILE A 247 -6.09 -32.55 0.62
N GLY A 248 -5.63 -31.65 1.51
CA GLY A 248 -4.95 -32.00 2.76
C GLY A 248 -3.43 -31.82 2.77
N TYR A 249 -2.79 -31.44 1.66
CA TYR A 249 -1.35 -31.15 1.65
C TYR A 249 -1.06 -29.81 2.32
N ARG A 250 -0.09 -29.81 3.23
CA ARG A 250 0.38 -28.59 3.92
C ARG A 250 1.80 -28.23 3.54
N ASP A 251 2.67 -29.24 3.44
CA ASP A 251 4.07 -29.09 3.05
C ASP A 251 4.26 -29.54 1.60
N ALA A 252 4.97 -28.73 0.81
CA ALA A 252 5.25 -28.94 -0.60
C ALA A 252 6.05 -30.23 -0.85
N ARG A 253 6.91 -30.65 0.09
CA ARG A 253 7.68 -31.90 -0.02
C ARG A 253 6.79 -33.15 -0.02
N GLY A 254 5.59 -33.05 0.54
CA GLY A 254 4.62 -34.14 0.54
C GLY A 254 3.79 -34.23 -0.74
N VAL A 255 3.92 -33.28 -1.67
CA VAL A 255 3.04 -33.19 -2.86
C VAL A 255 3.55 -34.11 -3.97
N PRO A 256 2.73 -35.06 -4.46
CA PRO A 256 3.11 -35.93 -5.58
C PRO A 256 3.31 -35.16 -6.89
N GLU A 257 4.33 -35.52 -7.67
CA GLU A 257 4.68 -34.85 -8.94
C GLU A 257 3.52 -34.83 -9.96
N MET A 258 2.59 -35.79 -9.91
CA MET A 258 1.43 -35.82 -10.80
C MET A 258 0.52 -34.58 -10.71
N TYR A 259 0.59 -33.83 -9.59
CA TYR A 259 -0.13 -32.57 -9.44
C TYR A 259 0.61 -31.38 -10.08
N LEU A 260 1.91 -31.51 -10.38
CA LEU A 260 2.79 -30.46 -10.89
C LEU A 260 2.88 -30.54 -12.41
N LYS A 261 2.00 -29.82 -13.10
CA LYS A 261 1.93 -29.82 -14.57
C LYS A 261 2.85 -28.79 -15.21
N ASP A 262 3.23 -27.77 -14.46
CA ASP A 262 4.06 -26.67 -14.95
C ASP A 262 5.55 -26.90 -14.63
N ALA A 263 6.43 -26.56 -15.58
CA ALA A 263 7.87 -26.73 -15.43
C ALA A 263 8.45 -25.91 -14.25
N ARG A 264 7.84 -24.75 -13.92
CA ARG A 264 8.23 -23.95 -12.75
C ARG A 264 7.88 -24.67 -11.46
N GLU A 265 6.70 -25.28 -11.37
CA GLU A 265 6.25 -25.99 -10.16
C GLU A 265 7.14 -27.20 -9.88
N GLN A 266 7.42 -28.00 -10.92
CA GLN A 266 8.37 -29.12 -10.83
C GLN A 266 9.76 -28.65 -10.41
N ARG A 267 10.21 -27.52 -10.95
CA ARG A 267 11.51 -26.96 -10.60
C ARG A 267 11.56 -26.43 -9.16
N VAL A 268 10.49 -25.79 -8.66
CA VAL A 268 10.37 -25.38 -7.26
C VAL A 268 10.50 -26.61 -6.36
N LEU A 269 9.77 -27.69 -6.63
CA LEU A 269 9.85 -28.93 -5.84
C LEU A 269 11.27 -29.51 -5.85
N ARG A 270 11.89 -29.67 -7.02
CA ARG A 270 13.28 -30.17 -7.14
C ARG A 270 14.32 -29.28 -6.45
N SER A 271 14.03 -27.99 -6.32
CA SER A 271 14.96 -27.04 -5.71
C SER A 271 14.81 -26.95 -4.19
N LEU A 272 13.82 -27.60 -3.57
CA LEU A 272 13.66 -27.57 -2.12
C LEU A 272 14.83 -28.23 -1.38
N ASP A 273 15.41 -29.28 -1.97
CA ASP A 273 16.54 -30.02 -1.42
C ASP A 273 17.90 -29.62 -2.05
N ALA A 274 17.91 -28.61 -2.93
CA ALA A 274 19.10 -28.20 -3.67
C ALA A 274 19.92 -27.13 -2.91
N PRO A 275 21.23 -27.30 -2.73
CA PRO A 275 22.05 -26.40 -1.91
C PRO A 275 22.57 -25.14 -2.64
N ALA A 276 22.17 -24.83 -3.88
CA ALA A 276 22.84 -23.76 -4.64
C ALA A 276 21.98 -23.04 -5.69
N VAL A 277 22.42 -21.81 -6.00
CA VAL A 277 22.00 -20.99 -7.14
C VAL A 277 22.23 -21.77 -8.44
N SER A 278 21.15 -22.11 -9.14
CA SER A 278 21.21 -22.76 -10.45
C SER A 278 20.75 -21.80 -11.53
N VAL A 279 21.63 -21.47 -12.49
CA VAL A 279 21.34 -20.56 -13.61
C VAL A 279 21.64 -21.22 -14.94
N ASP A 280 20.64 -21.20 -15.83
CA ASP A 280 20.74 -21.77 -17.18
C ASP A 280 21.86 -21.08 -18.00
N ALA A 281 22.68 -21.87 -18.71
CA ALA A 281 23.87 -21.37 -19.41
C ALA A 281 23.57 -20.32 -20.51
N VAL A 282 22.37 -20.37 -21.09
CA VAL A 282 21.90 -19.38 -22.08
C VAL A 282 21.71 -18.01 -21.42
N ASP A 283 21.10 -17.98 -20.23
CA ASP A 283 20.87 -16.74 -19.50
C ASP A 283 22.17 -16.12 -18.99
N ARG A 284 23.16 -16.96 -18.61
CA ARG A 284 24.52 -16.48 -18.29
C ARG A 284 25.17 -15.76 -19.47
N SER A 285 25.08 -16.35 -20.67
CA SER A 285 25.65 -15.77 -21.89
C SER A 285 24.95 -14.45 -22.28
N LEU A 286 23.63 -14.38 -22.13
CA LEU A 286 22.85 -13.17 -22.34
C LEU A 286 23.35 -12.02 -21.45
N LEU A 287 23.52 -12.27 -20.15
CA LEU A 287 23.97 -11.23 -19.21
C LEU A 287 25.40 -10.79 -19.52
N ARG A 288 26.32 -11.70 -19.81
CA ARG A 288 27.70 -11.36 -20.19
C ARG A 288 27.79 -10.46 -21.43
N ALA A 289 26.89 -10.64 -22.38
CA ALA A 289 26.86 -9.87 -23.63
C ALA A 289 26.28 -8.45 -23.47
N MET A 290 25.78 -8.07 -22.29
CA MET A 290 25.19 -6.76 -22.08
C MET A 290 26.23 -5.63 -22.20
N PRO A 291 25.90 -4.54 -22.92
CA PRO A 291 26.83 -3.46 -23.22
C PRO A 291 27.12 -2.60 -21.99
N TYR A 292 28.31 -2.02 -21.96
CA TYR A 292 28.70 -1.00 -20.99
C TYR A 292 28.30 0.42 -21.44
N PRO A 293 28.19 1.37 -20.51
CA PRO A 293 28.11 1.17 -19.06
C PRO A 293 26.87 0.35 -18.65
N ARG A 294 26.94 -0.36 -17.52
CA ARG A 294 25.79 -1.07 -16.93
C ARG A 294 25.32 -0.24 -15.75
N HIS A 295 24.11 0.30 -15.85
CA HIS A 295 23.48 1.06 -14.76
C HIS A 295 22.48 0.15 -14.03
N PHE A 296 22.56 0.07 -12.71
CA PHE A 296 21.59 -0.62 -11.87
C PHE A 296 20.76 0.44 -11.17
N LEU A 297 19.47 0.53 -11.53
CA LEU A 297 18.62 1.67 -11.20
C LEU A 297 17.40 1.21 -10.39
N ASP A 298 17.08 1.96 -9.35
CA ASP A 298 15.89 1.75 -8.52
C ASP A 298 15.26 3.11 -8.14
N PHE A 299 13.93 3.14 -8.03
CA PHE A 299 13.15 4.34 -7.72
C PHE A 299 12.26 4.17 -6.49
N GLU A 300 12.26 5.20 -5.64
CA GLU A 300 11.25 5.38 -4.61
C GLU A 300 10.23 6.43 -5.01
N THR A 301 8.96 6.12 -4.73
CA THR A 301 7.82 6.91 -5.20
C THR A 301 6.84 7.20 -4.08
N VAL A 302 6.08 8.28 -4.23
CA VAL A 302 4.99 8.62 -3.33
C VAL A 302 3.68 8.77 -4.09
N SER A 303 2.58 8.42 -3.44
CA SER A 303 1.23 8.56 -3.96
C SER A 303 0.30 9.20 -2.94
N SER A 304 -0.77 9.84 -3.42
CA SER A 304 -1.77 10.52 -2.60
C SER A 304 -3.18 10.36 -3.19
N PRO A 305 -4.24 10.11 -2.39
CA PRO A 305 -5.62 10.17 -2.87
C PRO A 305 -6.03 11.57 -3.34
N VAL A 306 -5.40 12.61 -2.78
CA VAL A 306 -5.60 14.02 -3.16
C VAL A 306 -4.32 14.45 -3.88
N PRO A 307 -4.31 14.60 -5.21
CA PRO A 307 -3.08 14.85 -5.96
C PRO A 307 -2.41 16.15 -5.50
N MET A 308 -1.09 16.10 -5.25
CA MET A 308 -0.36 17.21 -4.65
C MET A 308 0.19 18.20 -5.68
N TRP A 309 0.44 17.74 -6.91
CA TRP A 309 1.14 18.52 -7.93
C TRP A 309 0.34 18.60 -9.23
N ALA A 310 0.41 19.76 -9.89
CA ALA A 310 -0.30 19.99 -11.14
C ALA A 310 0.10 18.92 -12.18
N GLY A 311 -0.88 18.44 -12.95
CA GLY A 311 -0.72 17.37 -13.92
C GLY A 311 -0.77 15.95 -13.34
N THR A 312 -0.89 15.78 -12.02
CA THR A 312 -1.00 14.45 -11.39
C THR A 312 -2.45 14.02 -11.13
N ARG A 313 -2.70 12.71 -11.12
CA ARG A 313 -4.01 12.10 -10.79
C ARG A 313 -4.01 11.40 -9.43
N PRO A 314 -5.18 11.07 -8.86
CA PRO A 314 -5.24 10.38 -7.58
C PRO A 314 -4.50 9.04 -7.60
N TYR A 315 -3.75 8.79 -6.52
CA TYR A 315 -2.86 7.64 -6.35
C TYR A 315 -1.83 7.43 -7.48
N GLN A 316 -1.52 8.47 -8.26
CA GLN A 316 -0.37 8.42 -9.16
C GLN A 316 0.91 8.32 -8.35
N SER A 317 1.72 7.30 -8.63
CA SER A 317 3.08 7.18 -8.10
C SER A 317 3.97 8.23 -8.78
N VAL A 318 4.52 9.14 -8.00
CA VAL A 318 5.49 10.15 -8.45
C VAL A 318 6.84 9.83 -7.82
N PRO A 319 7.90 9.66 -8.63
CA PRO A 319 9.21 9.34 -8.10
C PRO A 319 9.82 10.55 -7.39
N PHE A 320 10.34 10.32 -6.18
CA PHE A 320 10.97 11.37 -5.35
C PHE A 320 12.44 11.06 -5.05
N GLN A 321 12.86 9.80 -5.19
CA GLN A 321 14.23 9.36 -4.95
C GLN A 321 14.63 8.29 -5.96
N PHE A 322 15.91 8.30 -6.36
CA PHE A 322 16.52 7.18 -7.06
C PHE A 322 17.90 6.89 -6.51
N SER A 323 18.31 5.64 -6.67
CA SER A 323 19.69 5.19 -6.53
C SER A 323 20.16 4.61 -7.86
N CYS A 324 21.45 4.76 -8.18
CA CYS A 324 22.05 4.20 -9.38
C CYS A 324 23.50 3.77 -9.13
N HIS A 325 23.77 2.47 -9.20
CA HIS A 325 25.13 1.96 -9.28
C HIS A 325 25.53 1.79 -10.74
N THR A 326 26.66 2.36 -11.14
CA THR A 326 27.16 2.28 -12.52
C THR A 326 28.48 1.54 -12.58
N GLU A 327 28.54 0.56 -13.48
CA GLU A 327 29.75 -0.13 -13.88
C GLU A 327 30.18 0.35 -15.27
N THR A 328 31.44 0.75 -15.44
CA THR A 328 31.97 1.24 -16.71
C THR A 328 32.91 0.24 -17.38
N GLU A 329 33.07 0.35 -18.70
CA GLU A 329 34.00 -0.51 -19.45
C GLU A 329 35.47 -0.28 -19.05
N THR A 330 35.80 0.94 -18.63
CA THR A 330 37.17 1.31 -18.23
C THR A 330 37.56 0.76 -16.86
N GLU A 331 36.59 0.46 -16.01
CA GLU A 331 36.80 -0.14 -14.69
C GLU A 331 35.80 -1.28 -14.43
N PRO A 332 35.88 -2.42 -15.16
CA PRO A 332 34.98 -3.54 -14.96
C PRO A 332 35.11 -4.10 -13.53
N GLY A 333 33.98 -4.46 -12.95
CA GLY A 333 33.90 -4.94 -11.56
C GLY A 333 33.88 -3.83 -10.50
N ILE A 334 33.95 -2.56 -10.89
CA ILE A 334 33.86 -1.43 -9.97
C ILE A 334 32.53 -0.71 -10.13
N LEU A 335 31.78 -0.60 -9.03
CA LEU A 335 30.52 0.14 -8.98
C LEU A 335 30.75 1.55 -8.43
N VAL A 336 30.25 2.55 -9.17
CA VAL A 336 30.19 3.94 -8.74
C VAL A 336 28.75 4.32 -8.45
N HIS A 337 28.47 4.77 -7.24
CA HIS A 337 27.12 5.11 -6.78
C HIS A 337 26.77 6.58 -7.02
N ASN A 338 25.56 6.81 -7.55
CA ASN A 338 24.93 8.12 -7.68
C ASN A 338 23.50 8.04 -7.16
N GLU A 339 23.02 9.13 -6.56
CA GLU A 339 21.69 9.19 -5.96
C GLU A 339 21.07 10.58 -6.08
N PHE A 340 19.75 10.62 -5.91
CA PHE A 340 18.95 11.83 -5.81
C PHE A 340 17.78 11.60 -4.85
N MET A 341 17.43 12.61 -4.06
CA MET A 341 16.23 12.61 -3.24
C MET A 341 15.65 14.02 -3.05
N ASP A 342 14.34 14.15 -3.20
CA ASP A 342 13.57 15.37 -2.88
C ASP A 342 12.41 15.04 -1.93
N VAL A 343 12.54 15.53 -0.70
CA VAL A 343 11.55 15.41 0.38
C VAL A 343 10.98 16.78 0.78
N SER A 344 11.14 17.79 -0.07
CA SER A 344 10.76 19.17 0.22
C SER A 344 9.25 19.42 0.29
N GLY A 345 8.46 18.51 -0.30
CA GLY A 345 7.01 18.65 -0.53
C GLY A 345 6.66 19.32 -1.87
N ASN A 346 7.63 19.93 -2.55
CA ASN A 346 7.45 20.42 -3.93
C ASN A 346 7.40 19.25 -4.92
N SER A 347 7.05 19.54 -6.18
CA SER A 347 7.04 18.50 -7.21
C SER A 347 8.48 18.08 -7.54
N PRO A 348 8.85 16.80 -7.29
CA PRO A 348 10.21 16.33 -7.57
C PRO A 348 10.45 16.11 -9.07
N ALA A 349 9.39 16.03 -9.88
CA ALA A 349 9.42 15.46 -11.23
C ALA A 349 10.48 16.07 -12.16
N LYS A 350 10.60 17.40 -12.18
CA LYS A 350 11.53 18.09 -13.09
C LYS A 350 12.99 17.85 -12.72
N GLU A 351 13.31 18.04 -11.44
CA GLU A 351 14.67 17.86 -10.96
C GLU A 351 15.07 16.37 -10.96
N PHE A 352 14.16 15.49 -10.58
CA PHE A 352 14.32 14.04 -10.71
C PHE A 352 14.69 13.65 -12.14
N ALA A 353 13.92 14.11 -13.14
CA ALA A 353 14.17 13.80 -14.55
C ALA A 353 15.55 14.31 -15.00
N ARG A 354 15.89 15.56 -14.67
CA ARG A 354 17.19 16.14 -14.99
C ARG A 354 18.35 15.32 -14.41
N ARG A 355 18.28 14.99 -13.12
CA ARG A 355 19.30 14.21 -12.41
C ARG A 355 19.42 12.79 -12.93
N LEU A 356 18.30 12.17 -13.29
CA LEU A 356 18.30 10.85 -13.92
C LEU A 356 19.03 10.88 -15.26
N ILE A 357 18.70 11.84 -16.14
CA ILE A 357 19.35 12.02 -17.45
C ILE A 357 20.85 12.21 -17.32
N GLU A 358 21.29 13.03 -16.37
CA GLU A 358 22.71 13.23 -16.07
C GLU A 358 23.40 11.95 -15.60
N THR A 359 22.71 11.16 -14.76
CA THR A 359 23.28 9.97 -14.13
C THR A 359 23.48 8.82 -15.11
N VAL A 360 22.48 8.53 -15.95
CA VAL A 360 22.53 7.37 -16.86
C VAL A 360 23.03 7.70 -18.27
N GLY A 361 23.28 8.98 -18.54
CA GLY A 361 23.80 9.47 -19.82
C GLY A 361 23.02 8.96 -21.04
N THR A 362 23.75 8.66 -22.13
CA THR A 362 23.17 8.28 -23.43
C THR A 362 23.58 6.89 -23.92
N LYS A 363 24.37 6.14 -23.14
CA LYS A 363 24.97 4.85 -23.55
C LYS A 363 24.74 3.77 -22.50
N GLY A 364 24.83 2.51 -22.94
CA GLY A 364 24.81 1.37 -22.03
C GLY A 364 23.40 0.91 -21.65
N VAL A 365 23.34 -0.23 -20.98
CA VAL A 365 22.08 -0.85 -20.50
C VAL A 365 21.71 -0.30 -19.12
N ILE A 366 20.42 -0.17 -18.88
CA ILE A 366 19.89 0.21 -17.56
C ILE A 366 19.10 -0.98 -17.01
N VAL A 367 19.70 -1.70 -16.09
CA VAL A 367 19.10 -2.85 -15.40
C VAL A 367 18.17 -2.34 -14.30
N VAL A 368 16.94 -2.84 -14.29
CA VAL A 368 15.89 -2.55 -13.28
C VAL A 368 15.26 -3.86 -12.81
N TYR A 369 14.53 -3.83 -11.69
CA TYR A 369 13.94 -5.04 -11.07
C TYR A 369 12.42 -5.17 -11.26
N SER A 370 11.83 -4.54 -12.25
CA SER A 370 10.53 -4.88 -12.85
C SER A 370 10.22 -3.87 -13.96
N SER A 371 9.01 -3.90 -14.51
CA SER A 371 8.50 -2.83 -15.37
C SER A 371 8.09 -1.55 -14.61
N PHE A 372 8.34 -1.44 -13.30
CA PHE A 372 7.90 -0.32 -12.48
C PHE A 372 8.57 0.99 -12.88
N GLU A 373 9.90 1.00 -13.01
CA GLU A 373 10.72 2.16 -13.37
C GLU A 373 10.33 2.67 -14.76
N GLN A 374 10.08 1.75 -15.70
CA GLN A 374 9.59 2.08 -17.03
C GLN A 374 8.28 2.87 -16.95
N GLY A 375 7.31 2.40 -16.16
CA GLY A 375 6.05 3.11 -15.94
C GLY A 375 6.24 4.49 -15.31
N ARG A 376 7.19 4.65 -14.40
CA ARG A 376 7.53 5.95 -13.79
C ARG A 376 8.18 6.90 -14.80
N ILE A 377 9.05 6.42 -15.67
CA ILE A 377 9.65 7.22 -16.74
C ILE A 377 8.58 7.67 -17.75
N GLU A 378 7.65 6.78 -18.12
CA GLU A 378 6.53 7.13 -19.00
C GLU A 378 5.60 8.18 -18.39
N ASP A 379 5.40 8.14 -17.07
CA ASP A 379 4.65 9.17 -16.34
C ASP A 379 5.43 10.49 -16.29
N LEU A 380 6.76 10.46 -16.10
CA LEU A 380 7.61 11.66 -16.17
C LEU A 380 7.60 12.32 -17.56
N CYS A 381 7.55 11.54 -18.65
CA CYS A 381 7.41 12.09 -20.02
C CYS A 381 6.15 12.97 -20.21
N LYS A 382 5.11 12.74 -19.40
CA LYS A 382 3.87 13.52 -19.39
C LYS A 382 4.01 14.75 -18.48
N LEU A 383 4.63 14.58 -17.31
CA LEU A 383 4.78 15.64 -16.31
C LEU A 383 5.84 16.69 -16.68
N VAL A 384 6.88 16.30 -17.42
CA VAL A 384 8.01 17.17 -17.78
C VAL A 384 8.28 17.08 -19.29
N PRO A 385 7.43 17.68 -20.14
CA PRO A 385 7.51 17.51 -21.60
C PRO A 385 8.84 17.97 -22.21
N GLU A 386 9.56 18.91 -21.59
CA GLU A 386 10.86 19.38 -22.08
C GLU A 386 11.95 18.29 -22.09
N TYR A 387 11.82 17.24 -21.25
CA TYR A 387 12.77 16.11 -21.18
C TYR A 387 12.21 14.84 -21.82
N ARG A 388 11.12 14.95 -22.58
CA ARG A 388 10.38 13.79 -23.06
C ARG A 388 11.21 12.87 -23.95
N GLN A 389 12.06 13.41 -24.81
CA GLN A 389 12.82 12.61 -25.75
C GLN A 389 13.91 11.83 -25.01
N GLU A 390 14.67 12.49 -24.16
CA GLU A 390 15.72 11.91 -23.34
C GLU A 390 15.17 10.83 -22.40
N LEU A 391 14.02 11.06 -21.79
CA LEU A 391 13.33 10.06 -20.95
C LEU A 391 12.87 8.84 -21.77
N ARG A 392 12.39 9.03 -23.01
CA ARG A 392 12.04 7.91 -23.90
C ARG A 392 13.28 7.11 -24.32
N ASP A 393 14.38 7.80 -24.58
CA ASP A 393 15.66 7.15 -24.92
C ASP A 393 16.17 6.33 -23.73
N ILE A 394 16.03 6.83 -22.49
CA ILE A 394 16.28 6.06 -21.27
C ILE A 394 15.37 4.84 -21.17
N ALA A 395 14.05 5.01 -21.35
CA ALA A 395 13.09 3.91 -21.30
C ALA A 395 13.42 2.79 -22.32
N SER A 396 13.93 3.16 -23.50
CA SER A 396 14.31 2.20 -24.54
C SER A 396 15.55 1.35 -24.20
N ARG A 397 16.35 1.76 -23.21
CA ARG A 397 17.56 1.07 -22.73
C ARG A 397 17.31 0.24 -21.47
N LEU A 398 16.09 0.24 -20.94
CA LEU A 398 15.76 -0.54 -19.75
C LEU A 398 15.81 -2.04 -20.03
N PHE A 399 16.40 -2.77 -19.11
CA PHE A 399 16.45 -4.23 -19.08
C PHE A 399 15.87 -4.72 -17.75
N ASP A 400 14.66 -5.27 -17.82
CA ASP A 400 14.00 -5.88 -16.66
C ASP A 400 14.63 -7.23 -16.33
N LEU A 401 15.28 -7.32 -15.17
CA LEU A 401 15.96 -8.52 -14.71
C LEU A 401 14.99 -9.60 -14.18
N LEU A 402 13.81 -9.20 -13.70
CA LEU A 402 12.87 -10.08 -12.99
C LEU A 402 12.36 -11.27 -13.85
N PRO A 403 12.00 -11.11 -15.14
CA PRO A 403 11.65 -12.22 -16.01
C PRO A 403 12.78 -13.25 -16.16
N VAL A 404 14.04 -12.79 -16.23
CA VAL A 404 15.22 -13.67 -16.35
C VAL A 404 15.41 -14.43 -15.06
N VAL A 405 15.37 -13.74 -13.91
CA VAL A 405 15.44 -14.35 -12.57
C VAL A 405 14.36 -15.43 -12.39
N ARG A 406 13.10 -15.12 -12.71
CA ARG A 406 11.99 -16.07 -12.55
C ARG A 406 12.18 -17.34 -13.38
N ARG A 407 12.78 -17.21 -14.57
CA ARG A 407 13.08 -18.35 -15.45
C ARG A 407 14.32 -19.12 -14.99
N ALA A 408 15.33 -18.44 -14.47
CA ALA A 408 16.69 -18.95 -14.41
C ALA A 408 17.34 -18.91 -13.02
N TYR A 409 16.67 -18.46 -11.96
CA TYR A 409 17.24 -18.42 -10.61
C TYR A 409 16.33 -19.11 -9.61
N TYR A 410 16.90 -20.01 -8.81
CA TYR A 410 16.17 -20.78 -7.80
C TYR A 410 17.05 -20.96 -6.56
N HIS A 411 16.41 -20.84 -5.40
CA HIS A 411 17.00 -21.12 -4.10
C HIS A 411 15.88 -21.52 -3.12
N PRO A 412 16.05 -22.55 -2.27
CA PRO A 412 14.99 -23.05 -1.38
C PRO A 412 14.34 -21.97 -0.52
N THR A 413 15.15 -21.03 -0.01
CA THR A 413 14.68 -19.94 0.87
C THR A 413 13.77 -18.92 0.18
N LEU A 414 13.72 -18.91 -1.16
CA LEU A 414 12.82 -18.05 -1.91
C LEU A 414 11.36 -18.43 -1.68
N GLN A 415 11.07 -19.73 -1.51
CA GLN A 415 9.71 -20.23 -1.25
C GLN A 415 8.66 -19.65 -2.22
N GLY A 416 9.02 -19.54 -3.51
CA GLY A 416 8.16 -19.00 -4.57
C GLY A 416 8.13 -17.47 -4.67
N SER A 417 8.76 -16.75 -3.73
CA SER A 417 8.95 -15.29 -3.80
C SER A 417 10.16 -14.91 -4.64
N TYR A 418 10.00 -13.88 -5.45
CA TYR A 418 11.03 -13.31 -6.31
C TYR A 418 11.10 -11.80 -6.12
N SER A 419 10.95 -11.36 -4.88
CA SER A 419 11.23 -9.97 -4.51
C SER A 419 12.74 -9.81 -4.33
N LEU A 420 13.25 -8.60 -4.55
CA LEU A 420 14.69 -8.36 -4.54
C LEU A 420 15.28 -8.64 -3.14
N GLU A 421 14.55 -8.27 -2.09
CA GLU A 421 14.95 -8.41 -0.69
C GLU A 421 15.08 -9.88 -0.26
N ARG A 422 14.32 -10.79 -0.89
CA ARG A 422 14.46 -12.24 -0.65
C ARG A 422 15.52 -12.89 -1.52
N LEU A 423 15.84 -12.28 -2.66
CA LEU A 423 16.80 -12.80 -3.63
C LEU A 423 18.23 -12.35 -3.35
N ALA A 424 18.41 -11.12 -2.88
CA ALA A 424 19.71 -10.54 -2.63
C ALA A 424 20.54 -11.39 -1.65
N PRO A 425 20.02 -11.86 -0.51
CA PRO A 425 20.81 -12.67 0.43
C PRO A 425 21.21 -14.04 -0.13
N THR A 426 20.48 -14.55 -1.13
CA THR A 426 20.84 -15.81 -1.80
C THR A 426 21.87 -15.60 -2.91
N ALA A 427 21.92 -14.40 -3.48
CA ALA A 427 22.89 -14.00 -4.50
C ALA A 427 24.19 -13.46 -3.90
N CYS A 428 24.11 -12.80 -2.75
CA CYS A 428 25.22 -12.27 -1.97
C CYS A 428 24.88 -12.36 -0.49
N PRO A 429 25.38 -13.39 0.24
CA PRO A 429 25.08 -13.57 1.66
C PRO A 429 25.51 -12.42 2.57
N ASP A 430 26.47 -11.61 2.11
CA ASP A 430 26.94 -10.42 2.81
C ASP A 430 25.92 -9.26 2.75
N LEU A 431 24.97 -9.29 1.80
CA LEU A 431 23.88 -8.31 1.70
C LEU A 431 22.70 -8.76 2.53
N ASN A 432 22.48 -8.08 3.66
CA ASN A 432 21.38 -8.36 4.55
C ASN A 432 20.52 -7.13 4.83
N TYR A 433 19.27 -7.18 4.37
CA TYR A 433 18.25 -6.16 4.61
C TYR A 433 17.87 -6.04 6.09
N SER A 434 18.23 -7.01 6.95
CA SER A 434 17.95 -6.92 8.40
C SER A 434 18.67 -5.77 9.10
N ASP A 435 19.71 -5.21 8.48
CA ASP A 435 20.47 -4.09 9.03
C ASP A 435 19.80 -2.73 8.74
N LEU A 436 18.69 -2.75 7.99
CA LEU A 436 17.86 -1.57 7.75
C LEU A 436 16.93 -1.30 8.93
N ASN A 437 16.71 -0.01 9.21
CA ASN A 437 15.92 0.43 10.35
C ASN A 437 14.44 0.66 9.97
N ALA A 438 14.02 1.92 9.85
CA ALA A 438 12.61 2.28 9.71
C ALA A 438 12.05 2.08 8.30
N VAL A 439 12.93 2.02 7.30
CA VAL A 439 12.58 1.87 5.87
C VAL A 439 13.14 0.54 5.38
N MET A 440 12.24 -0.39 5.06
CA MET A 440 12.58 -1.76 4.66
C MET A 440 11.76 -2.25 3.45
N ASP A 441 10.86 -1.41 2.93
CA ASP A 441 10.03 -1.68 1.76
C ASP A 441 9.53 -0.34 1.17
N GLY A 442 9.10 -0.34 -0.09
CA GLY A 442 8.58 0.88 -0.75
C GLY A 442 7.33 1.48 -0.10
N GLY A 443 6.57 0.70 0.68
CA GLY A 443 5.50 1.24 1.52
C GLY A 443 6.03 2.03 2.72
N ALA A 444 7.14 1.58 3.32
CA ALA A 444 7.86 2.29 4.37
C ALA A 444 8.51 3.56 3.85
N ALA A 445 9.07 3.53 2.63
CA ALA A 445 9.62 4.71 1.98
C ALA A 445 8.55 5.78 1.74
N GLN A 446 7.35 5.38 1.27
CA GLN A 446 6.20 6.29 1.16
C GLN A 446 5.81 6.92 2.50
N ARG A 447 5.75 6.12 3.57
CA ARG A 447 5.42 6.64 4.91
C ARG A 447 6.49 7.61 5.41
N ALA A 448 7.76 7.31 5.18
CA ALA A 448 8.89 8.18 5.53
C ALA A 448 8.79 9.52 4.78
N TRP A 449 8.46 9.52 3.49
CA TRP A 449 8.24 10.76 2.73
C TRP A 449 7.10 11.61 3.32
N TRP A 450 5.97 10.98 3.67
CA TRP A 450 4.84 11.68 4.29
C TRP A 450 5.17 12.22 5.70
N GLU A 451 6.08 11.58 6.43
CA GLU A 451 6.59 12.10 7.69
C GLU A 451 7.56 13.27 7.43
N LEU A 452 8.52 13.12 6.53
CA LEU A 452 9.52 14.16 6.20
C LEU A 452 8.90 15.44 5.64
N SER A 453 7.87 15.32 4.81
CA SER A 453 7.14 16.47 4.25
C SER A 453 6.28 17.21 5.28
N SER A 454 6.08 16.64 6.48
CA SER A 454 5.34 17.30 7.55
C SER A 454 6.21 18.32 8.28
N PRO A 455 5.72 19.56 8.48
CA PRO A 455 6.44 20.57 9.28
C PRO A 455 6.58 20.17 10.75
N ASP A 456 5.75 19.25 11.24
CA ASP A 456 5.76 18.79 12.64
C ASP A 456 6.85 17.76 12.94
N THR A 457 7.62 17.32 11.93
CA THR A 457 8.63 16.28 12.11
C THR A 457 9.88 16.82 12.81
N PRO A 458 10.27 16.27 13.98
CA PRO A 458 11.42 16.78 14.72
C PRO A 458 12.73 16.66 13.93
N PRO A 459 13.68 17.61 14.05
CA PRO A 459 14.92 17.61 13.25
C PRO A 459 15.77 16.33 13.37
N ALA A 460 15.81 15.72 14.56
CA ALA A 460 16.53 14.45 14.75
C ALA A 460 15.87 13.30 13.99
N ARG A 461 14.53 13.24 14.02
CA ARG A 461 13.74 12.25 13.29
C ARG A 461 13.84 12.48 11.78
N HIS A 462 13.84 13.73 11.35
CA HIS A 462 14.05 14.09 9.95
C HIS A 462 15.40 13.59 9.42
N ARG A 463 16.49 13.82 10.15
CA ARG A 463 17.82 13.31 9.75
C ARG A 463 17.85 11.78 9.68
N GLN A 464 17.31 11.11 10.69
CA GLN A 464 17.23 9.66 10.73
C GLN A 464 16.48 9.08 9.51
N LEU A 465 15.32 9.64 9.17
CA LEU A 465 14.52 9.17 8.03
C LEU A 465 15.22 9.41 6.69
N VAL A 466 15.93 10.53 6.55
CA VAL A 466 16.77 10.80 5.36
C VAL A 466 17.86 9.74 5.24
N ASP A 467 18.60 9.46 6.31
CA ASP A 467 19.67 8.46 6.30
C ASP A 467 19.12 7.04 6.01
N ASP A 468 17.96 6.70 6.58
CA ASP A 468 17.31 5.41 6.36
C ASP A 468 16.78 5.25 4.93
N LEU A 469 16.21 6.31 4.32
CA LEU A 469 15.78 6.31 2.91
C LEU A 469 16.95 6.16 1.94
N LEU A 470 18.04 6.90 2.16
CA LEU A 470 19.23 6.82 1.31
C LEU A 470 19.86 5.42 1.40
N ARG A 471 20.00 4.88 2.61
CA ARG A 471 20.54 3.53 2.82
C ARG A 471 19.68 2.46 2.17
N TYR A 472 18.36 2.53 2.31
CA TYR A 472 17.46 1.54 1.73
C TYR A 472 17.56 1.49 0.20
N CYS A 473 17.42 2.63 -0.47
CA CYS A 473 17.47 2.69 -1.93
C CYS A 473 18.88 2.34 -2.47
N HIS A 474 19.95 2.67 -1.72
CA HIS A 474 21.31 2.22 -2.01
C HIS A 474 21.45 0.69 -1.98
N VAL A 475 20.92 0.05 -0.94
CA VAL A 475 20.94 -1.41 -0.78
C VAL A 475 20.15 -2.08 -1.90
N ASP A 476 19.06 -1.49 -2.40
CA ASP A 476 18.29 -2.04 -3.51
C ASP A 476 19.10 -2.09 -4.81
N THR A 477 19.76 -1.01 -5.21
CA THR A 477 20.60 -1.06 -6.43
C THR A 477 21.83 -1.92 -6.29
N LEU A 478 22.43 -1.98 -5.08
CA LEU A 478 23.55 -2.89 -4.82
C LEU A 478 23.11 -4.35 -4.87
N SER A 479 21.92 -4.64 -4.34
CA SER A 479 21.27 -5.96 -4.42
C SER A 479 20.93 -6.35 -5.85
N LEU A 480 20.45 -5.39 -6.66
CA LEU A 480 20.19 -5.60 -8.07
C LEU A 480 21.47 -5.97 -8.83
N ALA A 481 22.57 -5.25 -8.57
CA ALA A 481 23.89 -5.58 -9.11
C ALA A 481 24.37 -6.97 -8.64
N ALA A 482 24.18 -7.31 -7.36
CA ALA A 482 24.55 -8.60 -6.80
C ALA A 482 23.81 -9.77 -7.46
N VAL A 483 22.50 -9.64 -7.65
CA VAL A 483 21.68 -10.64 -8.34
C VAL A 483 22.14 -10.79 -9.79
N TYR A 484 22.33 -9.68 -10.49
CA TYR A 484 22.81 -9.69 -11.86
C TYR A 484 24.14 -10.43 -11.98
N ARG A 485 25.11 -10.13 -11.11
CA ARG A 485 26.43 -10.78 -11.07
C ARG A 485 26.36 -12.25 -10.71
N ALA A 486 25.55 -12.59 -9.71
CA ALA A 486 25.37 -13.98 -9.33
C ALA A 486 24.82 -14.81 -10.49
N MET A 487 23.90 -14.21 -11.26
CA MET A 487 23.38 -14.82 -12.48
C MET A 487 24.44 -14.92 -13.58
N GLU A 488 25.19 -13.85 -13.86
CA GLU A 488 26.27 -13.83 -14.85
C GLU A 488 27.35 -14.90 -14.55
N HIS A 489 27.71 -15.04 -13.27
CA HIS A 489 28.71 -15.99 -12.79
C HIS A 489 28.15 -17.40 -12.61
N GLY A 490 26.84 -17.56 -12.41
CA GLY A 490 26.20 -18.85 -12.07
C GLY A 490 26.54 -19.34 -10.66
N ARG A 491 26.84 -18.42 -9.74
CA ARG A 491 27.12 -18.68 -8.32
C ARG A 491 26.84 -17.42 -7.50
N ALA A 492 26.70 -17.54 -6.19
CA ALA A 492 26.69 -16.38 -5.32
C ALA A 492 28.01 -15.59 -5.40
N VAL A 493 27.93 -14.28 -5.16
CA VAL A 493 29.05 -13.34 -5.08
C VAL A 493 29.19 -12.77 -3.67
N THR A 494 30.32 -12.13 -3.40
CA THR A 494 30.56 -11.39 -2.13
C THR A 494 30.43 -9.88 -2.35
N LEU A 495 30.26 -9.11 -1.27
CA LEU A 495 30.27 -7.64 -1.34
C LEU A 495 31.59 -7.11 -1.94
N VAL A 496 32.72 -7.75 -1.63
CA VAL A 496 34.04 -7.38 -2.16
C VAL A 496 34.10 -7.57 -3.68
N GLU A 497 33.47 -8.63 -4.20
CA GLU A 497 33.40 -8.90 -5.64
C GLU A 497 32.50 -7.90 -6.41
N LEU A 498 31.64 -7.14 -5.71
CA LEU A 498 30.87 -6.06 -6.32
C LEU A 498 31.67 -4.77 -6.49
N GLY A 499 32.81 -4.63 -5.78
CA GLY A 499 33.78 -3.57 -6.00
C GLY A 499 33.22 -2.15 -5.87
N GLU A 500 32.30 -1.91 -4.93
CA GLU A 500 31.75 -0.58 -4.72
C GLU A 500 32.82 0.40 -4.20
N ARG A 501 32.95 1.54 -4.87
CA ARG A 501 33.73 2.67 -4.36
C ARG A 501 32.83 3.62 -3.56
N PRO A 502 33.26 4.06 -2.37
CA PRO A 502 32.57 5.15 -1.67
C PRO A 502 32.54 6.39 -2.56
N THR A 503 31.36 6.93 -2.83
CA THR A 503 31.20 8.23 -3.50
C THR A 503 30.81 9.29 -2.47
N HIS A 504 31.26 10.52 -2.68
CA HIS A 504 31.04 11.65 -1.75
C HIS A 504 29.91 12.61 -2.20
N THR A 505 29.08 12.21 -3.15
CA THR A 505 28.13 13.11 -3.83
C THR A 505 26.67 12.76 -3.52
N SER A 506 26.24 12.97 -2.27
CA SER A 506 24.81 12.96 -1.91
C SER A 506 24.16 14.30 -2.27
N ASN A 507 23.15 14.29 -3.14
CA ASN A 507 22.38 15.48 -3.51
C ASN A 507 20.96 15.37 -2.94
N VAL A 508 20.79 15.84 -1.69
CA VAL A 508 19.51 15.83 -0.99
C VAL A 508 18.92 17.24 -0.97
N ILE A 509 17.69 17.39 -1.45
CA ILE A 509 16.96 18.65 -1.43
C ILE A 509 16.00 18.68 -0.22
N PHE A 510 16.19 19.68 0.64
CA PHE A 510 15.35 19.92 1.82
C PHE A 510 14.27 20.97 1.56
N SER A 511 13.19 20.90 2.33
CA SER A 511 12.16 21.94 2.34
C SER A 511 12.77 23.28 2.79
N ALA A 512 12.59 24.33 1.97
CA ALA A 512 12.72 25.69 2.48
C ALA A 512 11.54 25.94 3.40
N THR A 513 11.80 26.13 4.69
CA THR A 513 10.82 26.54 5.70
C THR A 513 9.89 27.60 5.11
N ARG A 514 8.59 27.26 4.98
CA ARG A 514 7.55 28.28 4.88
C ARG A 514 7.54 29.02 6.21
N HIS A 515 8.33 30.08 6.30
CA HIS A 515 8.13 31.08 7.34
C HIS A 515 6.75 31.71 7.09
N VAL A 516 5.90 31.53 8.10
CA VAL A 516 4.64 32.21 8.48
C VAL A 516 4.12 33.26 7.51
#